data_AF-A0A3M8BE33-F1
#
_entry.id   AF-A0A3M8BE33-F1
#
_cell.length_a   1.000
_cell.length_b   1.000
_cell.length_c   1.000
_cell.angle_alpha   90.00
_cell.angle_beta   90.00
_cell.angle_gamma   90.00
#
_symmetry.space_group_name_H-M   'P 1'
#
loop_
_entity.id
_entity.type
_entity.pdbx_description
1 polymer ?
#
loop_
_entity_poly.entity_id
_entity_poly.type
_entity_poly.pdbx_seq_one_letter_code
_entity_poly.pdbx_strand_id
1 'polypeptide(L)'
;MKWDLKSFLGGIVVGSALFSGIAIAAPNYPDLTEGTKTPFTYYFEGVPKSPNSDVQGIMYKNSVYVPIRFVAENLNKSVIYDAKTKSIFIGKLPVAKMYSKMEAVELVKKKYAASLTPAHVVEYDHDDEKGHYVIHIYQTVVNNFQSGDSYTSTYGWFVVNPNTGEVKSLL
;
A
#
# COMPACT_ATOMS: atom_id res chain seq x y z
N MET A 1 -18.29 -33.70 -60.08
CA MET A 1 -18.10 -32.30 -59.64
C MET A 1 -16.95 -31.72 -60.44
N LYS A 2 -17.24 -30.93 -61.49
CA LYS A 2 -16.21 -30.27 -62.31
C LYS A 2 -15.95 -28.90 -61.68
N TRP A 3 -14.79 -28.74 -61.05
CA TRP A 3 -14.36 -27.44 -60.52
C TRP A 3 -13.87 -26.59 -61.70
N ASP A 4 -14.52 -25.44 -61.94
CA ASP A 4 -14.05 -24.44 -62.90
C ASP A 4 -12.97 -23.57 -62.23
N LEU A 5 -11.91 -23.24 -62.97
CA LEU A 5 -10.78 -22.43 -62.53
C LEU A 5 -11.24 -21.07 -61.98
N LYS A 6 -12.36 -20.55 -62.49
CA LYS A 6 -12.99 -19.31 -62.01
C LYS A 6 -13.52 -19.43 -60.59
N SER A 7 -14.06 -20.59 -60.23
CA SER A 7 -14.58 -20.88 -58.88
C SER A 7 -13.44 -21.07 -57.88
N PHE A 8 -12.31 -21.62 -58.32
CA PHE A 8 -11.08 -21.73 -57.51
C PHE A 8 -10.43 -20.36 -57.27
N LEU A 9 -10.32 -19.53 -58.32
CA LEU A 9 -9.83 -18.16 -58.21
C LEU A 9 -10.71 -17.30 -57.30
N GLY A 10 -12.03 -17.44 -57.37
CA GLY A 10 -12.95 -16.77 -56.44
C GLY A 10 -12.71 -17.16 -54.98
N GLY A 11 -12.43 -18.44 -54.71
CA GLY A 11 -12.08 -18.93 -53.37
C GLY A 11 -10.77 -18.34 -52.81
N ILE A 12 -9.75 -18.16 -53.65
CA ILE A 12 -8.47 -17.55 -53.26
C ILE A 12 -8.65 -16.07 -52.91
N VAL A 13 -9.47 -15.33 -53.67
CA VAL A 13 -9.72 -13.90 -53.40
C VAL A 13 -10.48 -13.71 -52.10
N VAL A 14 -11.50 -14.53 -51.84
CA VAL A 14 -12.25 -14.46 -50.58
C VAL A 14 -11.40 -14.92 -49.40
N GLY A 15 -10.56 -15.95 -49.59
CA GLY A 15 -9.61 -16.39 -48.57
C GLY A 15 -8.59 -15.30 -48.21
N SER A 16 -8.00 -14.64 -49.19
CA SER A 16 -7.04 -13.55 -48.94
C SER A 16 -7.66 -12.32 -48.25
N ALA A 17 -8.93 -11.99 -48.53
CA ALA A 17 -9.65 -10.92 -47.84
C ALA A 17 -10.05 -11.28 -46.39
N LEU A 18 -10.24 -12.57 -46.07
CA LEU A 18 -10.58 -13.01 -44.71
C LEU A 18 -9.34 -13.29 -43.85
N PHE A 19 -8.20 -13.62 -44.46
CA PHE A 19 -6.92 -13.83 -43.78
C PHE A 19 -5.98 -12.61 -43.83
N SER A 20 -6.44 -11.44 -44.29
CA SER A 20 -5.77 -10.16 -44.03
C SER A 20 -5.90 -9.70 -42.57
N GLY A 21 -6.16 -10.64 -41.65
CA GLY A 21 -6.09 -10.44 -40.22
C GLY A 21 -4.71 -9.91 -39.84
N ILE A 22 -4.73 -8.95 -38.91
CA ILE A 22 -3.58 -8.21 -38.40
C ILE A 22 -2.40 -9.16 -38.24
N ALA A 23 -1.34 -8.96 -39.03
CA ALA A 23 -0.05 -9.52 -38.72
C ALA A 23 0.43 -8.80 -37.44
N ILE A 24 0.12 -9.38 -36.27
CA ILE A 24 0.82 -8.99 -35.05
C ILE A 24 2.23 -9.55 -35.26
N ALA A 25 3.13 -8.72 -35.76
CA ALA A 25 4.55 -8.99 -35.62
C ALA A 25 4.79 -9.19 -34.13
N ALA A 26 5.20 -10.41 -33.74
CA ALA A 26 5.82 -10.58 -32.44
C ALA A 26 6.94 -9.54 -32.36
N PRO A 27 7.01 -8.71 -31.32
CA PRO A 27 8.10 -7.76 -31.23
C PRO A 27 9.39 -8.57 -31.23
N ASN A 28 10.18 -8.39 -32.29
CA ASN A 28 11.60 -8.71 -32.24
C ASN A 28 12.14 -7.94 -31.05
N TYR A 29 12.47 -8.61 -29.95
CA TYR A 29 13.17 -7.98 -28.84
C TYR A 29 14.51 -7.49 -29.43
N PRO A 30 14.72 -6.17 -29.57
CA PRO A 30 15.99 -5.70 -30.09
C PRO A 30 17.08 -6.14 -29.12
N ASP A 31 18.13 -6.70 -29.71
CA ASP A 31 19.37 -7.07 -29.03
C ASP A 31 19.80 -5.96 -28.08
N LEU A 32 20.00 -6.34 -26.82
CA LEU A 32 20.18 -5.45 -25.67
C LEU A 32 21.58 -4.85 -25.68
N THR A 33 21.80 -3.91 -26.59
CA THR A 33 22.91 -2.96 -26.48
C THR A 33 22.62 -2.03 -25.30
N GLU A 34 23.44 -2.15 -24.26
CA GLU A 34 23.32 -1.43 -23.00
C GLU A 34 23.14 0.07 -23.23
N GLY A 35 22.00 0.63 -22.80
CA GLY A 35 21.78 2.08 -22.75
C GLY A 35 20.99 2.71 -23.91
N THR A 36 20.40 1.92 -24.81
CA THR A 36 19.52 2.49 -25.85
C THR A 36 18.20 2.97 -25.22
N LYS A 37 17.91 4.27 -25.33
CA LYS A 37 16.60 4.85 -24.98
C LYS A 37 15.54 4.25 -25.91
N THR A 38 14.88 3.20 -25.47
CA THR A 38 13.79 2.57 -26.24
C THR A 38 12.48 3.28 -25.90
N PRO A 39 11.71 3.75 -26.90
CA PRO A 39 10.42 4.37 -26.65
C PRO A 39 9.42 3.28 -26.21
N PHE A 40 9.19 3.17 -24.90
CA PHE A 40 8.13 2.35 -24.34
C PHE A 40 6.80 3.11 -24.33
N THR A 41 5.72 2.40 -24.66
CA THR A 41 4.35 2.86 -24.43
C THR A 41 3.84 2.23 -23.14
N TYR A 42 3.45 3.06 -22.20
CA TYR A 42 2.90 2.65 -20.91
C TYR A 42 1.38 2.81 -20.93
N TYR A 43 0.65 1.91 -20.30
CA TYR A 43 -0.81 2.01 -20.17
C TYR A 43 -1.17 2.24 -18.71
N PHE A 44 -1.85 3.34 -18.42
CA PHE A 44 -2.40 3.64 -17.10
C PHE A 44 -3.92 3.66 -17.21
N GLU A 45 -4.60 2.75 -16.51
CA GLU A 45 -6.06 2.59 -16.62
C GLU A 45 -6.53 2.42 -18.08
N GLY A 46 -5.75 1.68 -18.89
CA GLY A 46 -6.02 1.48 -20.31
C GLY A 46 -5.67 2.66 -21.24
N VAL A 47 -5.23 3.79 -20.69
CA VAL A 47 -4.85 4.98 -21.47
C VAL A 47 -3.36 4.94 -21.80
N PRO A 48 -2.96 5.03 -23.08
CA PRO A 48 -1.55 5.05 -23.47
C PRO A 48 -0.88 6.37 -23.06
N LYS A 49 0.32 6.27 -22.48
CA LYS A 49 1.15 7.35 -21.97
C LYS A 49 2.63 7.07 -22.25
N SER A 50 3.41 8.13 -22.43
CA SER A 50 4.86 8.06 -22.53
C SER A 50 5.50 9.22 -21.75
N PRO A 51 6.65 9.01 -21.10
CA PRO A 51 7.43 10.08 -20.51
C PRO A 51 7.89 11.08 -21.57
N ASN A 52 8.28 12.30 -21.14
CA ASN A 52 8.90 13.26 -22.03
C ASN A 52 10.21 12.71 -22.66
N SER A 53 10.60 13.21 -23.84
CA SER A 53 11.76 12.73 -24.61
C SER A 53 13.07 12.73 -23.84
N ASP A 54 13.20 13.64 -22.87
CA ASP A 54 14.41 13.81 -22.07
C ASP A 54 14.57 12.73 -20.99
N VAL A 55 13.47 12.10 -20.60
CA VAL A 55 13.37 11.15 -19.48
C VAL A 55 12.60 9.89 -19.89
N GLN A 56 13.04 9.29 -21.00
CA GLN A 56 12.52 8.00 -21.47
C GLN A 56 12.89 6.84 -20.55
N GLY A 57 12.12 5.75 -20.65
CA GLY A 57 12.45 4.50 -19.98
C GLY A 57 13.72 3.87 -20.54
N ILE A 58 14.40 3.10 -19.71
CA ILE A 58 15.66 2.41 -20.05
C ILE A 58 15.45 0.91 -19.80
N MET A 59 15.85 0.08 -20.76
CA MET A 59 15.96 -1.36 -20.53
C MET A 59 17.33 -1.68 -19.94
N TYR A 60 17.32 -2.31 -18.76
CA TYR A 60 18.55 -2.78 -18.11
C TYR A 60 18.28 -4.13 -17.46
N LYS A 61 19.12 -5.13 -17.77
CA LYS A 61 18.99 -6.51 -17.24
C LYS A 61 17.56 -7.05 -17.33
N ASN A 62 16.97 -6.96 -18.53
CA ASN A 62 15.60 -7.41 -18.80
C ASN A 62 14.52 -6.76 -17.91
N SER A 63 14.80 -5.57 -17.36
CA SER A 63 13.88 -4.77 -16.55
C SER A 63 13.74 -3.37 -17.15
N VAL A 64 12.52 -2.84 -17.16
CA VAL A 64 12.25 -1.46 -17.62
C VAL A 64 12.33 -0.52 -16.43
N TYR A 65 13.26 0.43 -16.49
CA TYR A 65 13.38 1.52 -15.53
C TYR A 65 12.72 2.75 -16.11
N VAL A 66 11.89 3.42 -15.31
CA VAL A 66 11.12 4.60 -15.73
C VAL A 66 11.16 5.63 -14.60
N PRO A 67 11.13 6.95 -14.89
CA PRO A 67 11.08 7.95 -13.85
C PRO A 67 9.91 7.72 -12.88
N ILE A 68 10.22 7.65 -11.58
CA ILE A 68 9.22 7.44 -10.53
C ILE A 68 8.10 8.51 -10.55
N ARG A 69 8.45 9.74 -10.93
CA ARG A 69 7.50 10.86 -11.07
C ARG A 69 6.47 10.61 -12.17
N PHE A 70 6.89 10.09 -13.32
CA PHE A 70 5.99 9.74 -14.41
C PHE A 70 4.95 8.71 -13.97
N VAL A 71 5.39 7.68 -13.24
CA VAL A 71 4.47 6.66 -12.71
C VAL A 71 3.50 7.25 -11.71
N ALA A 72 3.99 8.02 -10.74
CA ALA A 72 3.15 8.59 -9.69
C ALA A 72 2.11 9.58 -10.21
N GLU A 73 2.49 10.49 -11.12
CA GLU A 73 1.58 11.49 -11.70
C GLU A 73 0.44 10.83 -12.48
N ASN A 74 0.73 9.79 -13.26
CA ASN A 74 -0.30 9.04 -13.97
C ASN A 74 -1.19 8.19 -13.04
N LEU A 75 -0.78 7.97 -11.79
CA LEU A 75 -1.58 7.35 -10.73
C LEU A 75 -2.26 8.39 -9.82
N ASN A 76 -2.23 9.67 -10.19
CA ASN A 76 -2.74 10.79 -9.38
C ASN A 76 -2.13 10.83 -7.96
N LYS A 77 -0.84 10.51 -7.84
CA LYS A 77 -0.06 10.60 -6.60
C LYS A 77 1.03 11.65 -6.72
N SER A 78 1.29 12.35 -5.61
CA SER A 78 2.44 13.25 -5.46
C SER A 78 3.73 12.48 -5.21
N VAL A 79 4.87 13.03 -5.64
CA VAL A 79 6.20 12.53 -5.26
C VAL A 79 6.89 13.59 -4.43
N ILE A 80 7.31 13.23 -3.21
CA ILE A 80 8.02 14.12 -2.30
C ILE A 80 9.42 13.55 -2.09
N TYR A 81 10.44 14.37 -2.31
CA TYR A 81 11.83 14.02 -2.05
C TYR A 81 12.32 14.74 -0.80
N ASP A 82 12.72 13.98 0.21
CA ASP A 82 13.42 14.49 1.38
C ASP A 82 14.93 14.38 1.16
N ALA A 83 15.58 15.51 0.90
CA ALA A 83 17.02 15.59 0.67
C ALA A 83 17.86 15.20 1.90
N LYS A 84 17.31 15.37 3.11
CA LYS A 84 18.03 15.14 4.37
C LYS A 84 18.23 13.65 4.63
N THR A 85 17.18 12.87 4.40
CA THR A 85 17.18 11.40 4.58
C THR A 85 17.42 10.64 3.28
N LYS A 86 17.47 11.34 2.13
CA LYS A 86 17.47 10.76 0.78
C LYS A 86 16.26 9.86 0.51
N SER A 87 15.13 10.14 1.16
CA SER A 87 13.91 9.36 1.03
C SER A 87 13.01 9.93 -0.07
N ILE A 88 12.34 9.03 -0.79
CA ILE A 88 11.32 9.38 -1.79
C ILE A 88 9.99 8.82 -1.32
N PHE A 89 8.98 9.68 -1.18
CA PHE A 89 7.63 9.32 -0.77
C PHE A 89 6.66 9.46 -1.94
N ILE A 90 5.79 8.47 -2.12
CA ILE A 90 4.70 8.52 -3.10
C ILE A 90 3.39 8.70 -2.35
N GLY A 91 2.64 9.74 -2.68
CA GLY A 91 1.40 10.13 -2.02
C GLY A 91 1.67 10.91 -0.74
N LYS A 92 1.46 10.28 0.42
CA LYS A 92 1.51 10.95 1.72
C LYS A 92 2.88 10.75 2.38
N LEU A 93 3.34 11.77 3.10
CA LEU A 93 4.43 11.60 4.05
C LEU A 93 3.98 10.63 5.15
N PRO A 94 4.89 9.83 5.71
CA PRO A 94 4.62 9.15 6.96
C PRO A 94 4.29 10.24 7.98
N VAL A 95 3.04 10.29 8.39
CA VAL A 95 2.65 11.14 9.51
C VAL A 95 3.32 10.48 10.70
N ALA A 96 4.39 11.07 11.23
CA ALA A 96 4.83 10.77 12.58
C ALA A 96 3.74 11.31 13.52
N LYS A 97 2.59 10.61 13.54
CA LYS A 97 1.52 10.91 14.46
C LYS A 97 1.99 10.35 15.79
N MET A 98 2.64 11.21 16.55
CA MET A 98 2.94 10.91 17.94
C MET A 98 1.64 11.05 18.72
N TYR A 99 1.03 9.94 19.11
CA TYR A 99 -0.11 9.93 19.99
C TYR A 99 0.30 10.51 21.35
N SER A 100 -0.54 11.38 21.89
CA SER A 100 -0.43 11.77 23.29
C SER A 100 -0.84 10.61 24.21
N LYS A 101 -0.46 10.68 25.49
CA LYS A 101 -0.87 9.69 26.50
C LYS A 101 -2.38 9.55 26.58
N MET A 102 -3.10 10.67 26.47
CA MET A 102 -4.56 10.70 26.47
C MET A 102 -5.15 10.00 25.24
N GLU A 103 -4.63 10.29 24.04
CA GLU A 103 -5.07 9.58 22.83
C GLU A 103 -4.76 8.08 22.89
N ALA A 104 -3.64 7.68 23.51
CA ALA A 104 -3.29 6.28 23.68
C ALA A 104 -4.29 5.54 24.60
N VAL A 105 -4.71 6.17 25.70
CA VAL A 105 -5.79 5.66 26.56
C VAL A 105 -7.08 5.49 25.76
N GLU A 106 -7.45 6.49 24.94
CA GLU A 106 -8.64 6.40 24.08
C GLU A 106 -8.54 5.29 23.03
N LEU A 107 -7.35 5.06 22.44
CA LEU A 107 -7.12 3.96 21.50
C LEU A 107 -7.34 2.60 22.16
N VAL A 108 -6.81 2.40 23.37
CA VAL A 108 -7.02 1.16 24.14
C VAL A 108 -8.49 1.00 24.49
N LYS A 109 -9.12 2.05 25.04
CA LYS A 109 -10.55 2.05 25.39
C LYS A 109 -11.42 1.69 24.19
N LYS A 110 -11.14 2.28 23.01
CA LYS A 110 -11.86 2.00 21.77
C LYS A 110 -11.65 0.57 21.28
N LYS A 111 -10.41 0.07 21.31
CA LYS A 111 -10.06 -1.28 20.85
C LYS A 111 -10.72 -2.37 21.69
N TYR A 112 -10.80 -2.17 23.00
CA TYR A 112 -11.37 -3.13 23.94
C TYR A 112 -12.80 -2.78 24.38
N ALA A 113 -13.45 -1.78 23.78
CA ALA A 113 -14.78 -1.31 24.17
C ALA A 113 -15.83 -2.42 24.25
N ALA A 114 -15.75 -3.43 23.39
CA ALA A 114 -16.67 -4.57 23.38
C ALA A 114 -16.48 -5.54 24.57
N SER A 115 -15.30 -5.53 25.20
CA SER A 115 -14.93 -6.41 26.31
C SER A 115 -14.88 -5.68 27.66
N LEU A 116 -14.95 -4.34 27.66
CA LEU A 116 -14.92 -3.51 28.85
C LEU A 116 -16.33 -3.26 29.38
N THR A 117 -16.47 -3.32 30.71
CA THR A 117 -17.69 -2.88 31.40
C THR A 117 -17.51 -1.44 31.91
N PRO A 118 -18.58 -0.70 32.25
CA PRO A 118 -18.48 0.65 32.82
C PRO A 118 -17.68 0.73 34.14
N ALA A 119 -17.47 -0.39 34.80
CA ALA A 119 -16.66 -0.47 36.03
C ALA A 119 -15.14 -0.49 35.75
N HIS A 120 -14.72 -0.69 34.49
CA HIS A 120 -13.31 -0.70 34.14
C HIS A 120 -12.80 0.73 33.95
N VAL A 121 -11.74 1.05 34.70
CA VAL A 121 -10.90 2.23 34.54
C VAL A 121 -9.78 1.88 33.57
N VAL A 122 -9.54 2.75 32.59
CA VAL A 122 -8.45 2.64 31.62
C VAL A 122 -7.58 3.87 31.80
N GLU A 123 -6.35 3.68 32.25
CA GLU A 123 -5.44 4.79 32.52
C GLU A 123 -4.02 4.49 32.08
N TYR A 124 -3.27 5.57 31.85
CA TYR A 124 -1.85 5.50 31.60
C TYR A 124 -1.11 5.26 32.91
N ASP A 125 -0.15 4.33 32.90
CA ASP A 125 0.66 3.98 34.07
C ASP A 125 2.09 4.54 33.94
N HIS A 126 2.91 4.01 33.04
CA HIS A 126 4.29 4.46 32.80
C HIS A 126 4.73 4.29 31.33
N ASP A 127 5.92 4.76 30.99
CA ASP A 127 6.57 4.49 29.70
C ASP A 127 7.53 3.29 29.84
N ASP A 128 7.50 2.35 28.89
CA ASP A 128 8.46 1.24 28.87
C ASP A 128 9.88 1.69 28.47
N GLU A 129 10.86 0.78 28.54
CA GLU A 129 12.27 1.08 28.18
C GLU A 129 12.44 1.57 26.72
N LYS A 130 11.45 1.33 25.86
CA LYS A 130 11.44 1.72 24.45
C LYS A 130 10.64 3.00 24.20
N GLY A 131 10.10 3.62 25.26
CA GLY A 131 9.27 4.82 25.18
C GLY A 131 7.85 4.53 24.68
N HIS A 132 7.37 3.29 24.74
CA HIS A 132 5.97 2.97 24.51
C HIS A 132 5.14 3.23 25.76
N TYR A 133 3.88 3.58 25.59
CA TYR A 133 2.99 3.86 26.73
C TYR A 133 2.38 2.57 27.25
N VAL A 134 2.52 2.34 28.55
CA VAL A 134 1.85 1.25 29.26
C VAL A 134 0.52 1.77 29.80
N ILE A 135 -0.56 1.10 29.40
CA ILE A 135 -1.93 1.41 29.79
C ILE A 135 -2.44 0.26 30.67
N HIS A 136 -2.94 0.61 31.84
CA HIS A 136 -3.51 -0.33 32.80
C HIS A 136 -5.02 -0.30 32.72
N ILE A 137 -5.63 -1.48 32.64
CA ILE A 137 -7.07 -1.64 32.75
C ILE A 137 -7.38 -2.42 34.02
N TYR A 138 -8.17 -1.82 34.91
CA TYR A 138 -8.59 -2.44 36.15
C TYR A 138 -9.99 -2.01 36.55
N GLN A 139 -10.57 -2.73 37.51
CA GLN A 139 -11.81 -2.33 38.18
C GLN A 139 -11.59 -2.39 39.68
N THR A 140 -12.20 -1.47 40.42
CA THR A 140 -12.24 -1.50 41.88
C THR A 140 -13.49 -2.24 42.33
N VAL A 141 -13.32 -3.29 43.10
CA VAL A 141 -14.43 -4.09 43.65
C VAL A 141 -14.51 -3.84 45.14
N VAL A 142 -15.63 -3.29 45.59
CA VAL A 142 -15.91 -3.06 47.01
C VAL A 142 -16.30 -4.39 47.65
N ASN A 143 -15.54 -4.82 48.66
CA ASN A 143 -15.75 -6.08 49.36
C ASN A 143 -16.75 -5.90 50.52
N ASN A 144 -16.66 -4.78 51.25
CA ASN A 144 -17.55 -4.48 52.36
C ASN A 144 -17.90 -2.99 52.39
N PHE A 145 -19.18 -2.69 52.18
CA PHE A 145 -19.71 -1.33 52.11
C PHE A 145 -19.70 -0.60 53.46
N GLN A 146 -19.62 -1.33 54.58
CA GLN A 146 -19.59 -0.74 55.92
C GLN A 146 -18.17 -0.40 56.41
N SER A 147 -17.16 -1.17 56.00
CA SER A 147 -15.75 -0.89 56.35
C SER A 147 -15.03 -0.04 55.30
N GLY A 148 -15.56 0.05 54.08
CA GLY A 148 -14.90 0.74 52.96
C GLY A 148 -13.80 -0.09 52.28
N ASP A 149 -13.66 -1.37 52.65
CA ASP A 149 -12.63 -2.24 52.08
C ASP A 149 -12.93 -2.53 50.60
N SER A 150 -11.94 -2.27 49.75
CA SER A 150 -12.00 -2.56 48.31
C SER A 150 -10.69 -3.17 47.84
N TYR A 151 -10.74 -3.90 46.72
CA TYR A 151 -9.56 -4.42 46.06
C TYR A 151 -9.59 -4.10 44.57
N THR A 152 -8.41 -4.00 43.97
CA THR A 152 -8.23 -3.77 42.55
C THR A 152 -8.14 -5.10 41.81
N SER A 153 -9.06 -5.33 40.88
CA SER A 153 -9.01 -6.46 39.95
C SER A 153 -8.47 -5.98 38.61
N THR A 154 -7.27 -6.45 38.25
CA THR A 154 -6.62 -6.06 36.98
C THR A 154 -7.20 -6.89 35.85
N TYR A 155 -7.70 -6.20 34.82
CA TYR A 155 -8.10 -6.82 33.57
C TYR A 155 -6.88 -7.13 32.70
N GLY A 156 -5.94 -6.19 32.62
CA GLY A 156 -4.69 -6.41 31.90
C GLY A 156 -3.86 -5.16 31.68
N TRP A 157 -2.69 -5.39 31.11
CA TRP A 157 -1.69 -4.38 30.78
C TRP A 157 -1.52 -4.33 29.26
N PHE A 158 -1.51 -3.12 28.69
CA PHE A 158 -1.43 -2.91 27.25
C PHE A 158 -0.31 -1.94 26.93
N VAL A 159 0.46 -2.23 25.89
CA VAL A 159 1.50 -1.34 25.37
C VAL A 159 1.01 -0.67 24.10
N VAL A 160 1.15 0.64 24.04
CA VAL A 160 0.81 1.46 22.87
C VAL A 160 2.07 2.10 22.31
N ASN A 161 2.37 1.81 21.05
CA ASN A 161 3.45 2.51 20.36
C ASN A 161 3.01 3.95 20.04
N PRO A 162 3.66 5.00 20.57
CA PRO A 162 3.23 6.37 20.38
C PRO A 162 3.38 6.84 18.94
N ASN A 163 4.23 6.22 18.12
CA ASN A 163 4.47 6.64 16.74
C ASN A 163 3.50 6.00 15.75
N THR A 164 2.97 4.82 16.07
CA THR A 164 2.11 4.04 15.16
C THR A 164 0.68 3.90 15.67
N GLY A 165 0.46 4.04 16.98
CA GLY A 165 -0.81 3.74 17.64
C GLY A 165 -1.11 2.25 17.75
N GLU A 166 -0.13 1.39 17.46
CA GLU A 166 -0.27 -0.05 17.61
C GLU A 166 -0.42 -0.42 19.10
N VAL A 167 -1.48 -1.16 19.43
CA VAL A 167 -1.79 -1.61 20.79
C VAL A 167 -1.54 -3.11 20.92
N LYS A 168 -0.71 -3.53 21.89
CA LYS A 168 -0.39 -4.93 22.21
C LYS A 168 -0.76 -5.26 23.66
N SER A 169 -1.27 -6.47 23.90
CA SER A 169 -1.45 -7.01 25.25
C SER A 169 -0.09 -7.46 25.80
N LEU A 170 0.16 -7.22 27.08
CA LEU A 170 1.28 -7.79 27.84
C LEU A 170 0.90 -9.08 28.61
N LEU A 171 -0.38 -9.45 28.54
CA LEU A 171 -0.89 -10.76 28.97
C LEU A 171 -0.78 -11.78 27.83
#